data_AF-A0A397UGG3-F1
#
_entry.id   AF-A0A397UGG3-F1
#
_cell.length_a   1.000
_cell.length_b   1.000
_cell.length_c   1.000
_cell.angle_alpha   90.00
_cell.angle_beta   90.00
_cell.angle_gamma   90.00
#
_symmetry.space_group_name_H-M   'P 1'
#
loop_
_entity.id
_entity.type
_entity.pdbx_description
1 polymer ?
#
loop_
_entity_poly.entity_id
_entity_poly.type
_entity_poly.pdbx_seq_one_letter_code
_entity_poly.pdbx_strand_id
1 'polypeptide(L)'
;MIGVAQKIFSFLIVLGILVIAFAHSLHLLLRPTSEYSYGRPSFTDDANNPWNLVPTYQFISSNNTVGGSMFIETPDDNTNWFTMLSTSIL
;
A
#
# COMPACT_ATOMS: atom_id res chain seq x y z
N MET A 1 -37.25 -17.35 9.97
CA MET A 1 -36.13 -16.75 9.19
C MET A 1 -35.74 -15.34 9.63
N ILE A 2 -36.65 -14.53 10.22
CA ILE A 2 -36.37 -13.16 10.70
C ILE A 2 -35.18 -13.06 11.70
N GLY A 3 -35.05 -14.01 12.62
CA GLY A 3 -34.01 -13.95 13.67
C GLY A 3 -32.57 -14.19 13.17
N VAL A 4 -32.40 -14.90 12.05
CA VAL A 4 -31.07 -15.12 11.46
C VAL A 4 -30.60 -13.85 10.74
N ALA A 5 -31.50 -13.21 9.99
CA ALA A 5 -31.23 -11.95 9.31
C ALA A 5 -30.80 -10.85 10.30
N GLN A 6 -31.48 -10.77 11.46
CA GLN A 6 -31.12 -9.82 12.52
C GLN A 6 -29.69 -10.06 13.05
N LYS A 7 -29.32 -11.33 13.30
CA LYS A 7 -27.96 -11.66 13.77
C LYS A 7 -26.88 -11.30 12.75
N ILE A 8 -27.12 -11.57 11.47
CA ILE A 8 -26.21 -11.20 10.38
C ILE A 8 -26.07 -9.68 10.30
N PHE A 9 -27.18 -8.94 10.37
CA PHE A 9 -27.15 -7.48 10.34
C PHE A 9 -26.36 -6.88 11.51
N SER A 10 -26.59 -7.36 12.74
CA SER A 10 -25.82 -6.92 13.91
C SER A 10 -24.33 -7.22 13.76
N PHE A 11 -23.97 -8.39 13.21
CA PHE A 11 -22.58 -8.73 12.91
C PHE A 11 -21.96 -7.77 11.89
N LEU A 12 -22.67 -7.46 10.80
CA LEU A 12 -22.18 -6.55 9.76
C LEU A 12 -21.93 -5.13 10.27
N ILE A 13 -22.73 -4.63 11.22
CA ILE A 13 -22.48 -3.32 11.86
C ILE A 13 -21.15 -3.35 12.61
N VAL A 14 -20.94 -4.36 13.46
CA VAL A 14 -19.70 -4.49 14.25
C VAL A 14 -18.50 -4.64 13.32
N LEU A 15 -18.63 -5.47 12.28
CA LEU A 15 -17.60 -5.64 11.26
C LEU A 15 -17.31 -4.33 10.53
N GLY A 16 -18.33 -3.56 10.15
CA GLY A 16 -18.16 -2.28 9.47
C GLY A 16 -17.38 -1.25 10.32
N ILE A 17 -17.72 -1.14 11.61
CA ILE A 17 -16.98 -0.29 12.56
C ILE A 17 -15.52 -0.74 12.65
N LEU A 18 -15.29 -2.05 12.74
CA LEU A 18 -13.96 -2.63 12.82
C LEU A 18 -13.14 -2.30 11.57
N VAL A 19 -13.67 -2.55 10.37
CA VAL A 19 -13.01 -2.25 9.09
C VAL A 19 -12.65 -0.77 8.99
N ILE A 20 -13.58 0.15 9.32
CA ILE A 20 -13.32 1.60 9.27
C ILE A 20 -12.25 2.02 10.27
N ALA A 21 -12.27 1.49 11.50
CA ALA A 21 -11.29 1.82 12.52
C ALA A 21 -9.88 1.35 12.13
N PHE A 22 -9.76 0.14 11.57
CA PHE A 22 -8.49 -0.37 11.07
C PHE A 22 -8.01 0.41 9.85
N ALA A 23 -8.87 0.66 8.85
CA ALA A 23 -8.53 1.45 7.67
C ALA A 23 -8.00 2.84 8.03
N HIS A 24 -8.67 3.54 8.95
CA HIS A 24 -8.22 4.85 9.42
C HIS A 24 -6.89 4.78 10.17
N SER A 25 -6.70 3.78 11.03
CA SER A 25 -5.45 3.60 11.77
C SER A 25 -4.28 3.26 10.83
N LEU A 26 -4.49 2.36 9.87
CA LEU A 26 -3.50 1.98 8.87
C LEU A 26 -3.18 3.15 7.94
N HIS A 27 -4.17 3.95 7.52
CA HIS A 27 -3.92 5.20 6.79
C HIS A 27 -2.94 6.10 7.52
N LEU A 28 -3.13 6.31 8.84
CA LEU A 28 -2.22 7.15 9.63
C LEU A 28 -0.82 6.57 9.78
N LEU A 29 -0.71 5.24 9.91
CA LEU A 29 0.57 4.55 10.13
C LEU A 29 1.37 4.32 8.84
N LEU A 30 0.68 4.10 7.72
CA LEU A 30 1.26 3.62 6.47
C LEU A 30 1.21 4.64 5.33
N ARG A 31 0.65 5.84 5.55
CA ARG A 31 0.80 6.92 4.58
C ARG A 31 2.25 7.43 4.55
N PRO A 32 2.73 7.89 3.39
CA PRO A 32 3.96 8.66 3.30
C PRO A 32 3.89 9.91 4.20
N THR A 33 4.99 10.19 4.88
CA THR A 33 5.21 11.40 5.67
C THR A 33 5.99 12.47 4.91
N SER A 34 6.62 12.09 3.81
CA SER A 34 7.36 12.96 2.89
C SER A 34 6.62 13.15 1.56
N GLU A 35 6.85 14.29 0.90
CA GLU A 35 6.32 14.53 -0.44
C GLU A 35 7.01 13.63 -1.48
N TYR A 36 6.24 13.11 -2.43
CA TYR A 36 6.74 12.26 -3.50
C TYR A 36 5.98 12.54 -4.81
N SER A 37 6.56 12.07 -5.92
CA SER A 37 5.93 12.09 -7.24
C SER A 37 6.22 10.77 -7.96
N TYR A 38 5.22 10.19 -8.62
CA TYR A 38 5.42 8.98 -9.43
C TYR A 38 6.34 9.21 -10.65
N GLY A 39 6.44 10.45 -11.14
CA GLY A 39 7.26 10.77 -12.31
C GLY A 39 8.74 11.02 -12.00
N ARG A 40 9.13 11.08 -10.72
CA ARG A 40 10.50 11.40 -10.31
C ARG A 40 10.91 10.57 -9.09
N PRO A 41 12.01 9.79 -9.18
CA PRO A 41 12.54 9.03 -8.05
C PRO A 41 12.79 9.89 -6.81
N SER A 42 12.33 9.43 -5.66
CA SER A 42 12.54 10.06 -4.36
C SER A 42 12.79 9.00 -3.29
N PHE A 43 14.06 8.73 -2.99
CA PHE A 43 14.45 7.77 -1.95
C PHE A 43 14.73 8.54 -0.66
N THR A 44 13.81 8.40 0.29
CA THR A 44 13.84 9.09 1.59
C THR A 44 13.91 8.07 2.73
N ASP A 45 14.15 8.50 3.97
CA ASP A 45 14.09 7.59 5.13
C ASP A 45 12.65 7.18 5.52
N ASP A 46 11.65 7.72 4.83
CA ASP A 46 10.25 7.34 4.95
C ASP A 46 9.98 5.96 4.35
N ALA A 47 9.81 4.96 5.22
CA ALA A 47 9.55 3.58 4.81
C ALA A 47 8.26 3.40 3.98
N ASN A 48 7.32 4.35 4.04
CA ASN A 48 6.05 4.27 3.34
C ASN A 48 6.04 5.03 2.00
N ASN A 49 7.12 5.75 1.67
CA ASN A 49 7.25 6.41 0.36
C ASN A 49 7.18 5.36 -0.76
N PRO A 50 6.33 5.53 -1.80
CA PRO A 50 6.15 4.53 -2.85
C PRO A 50 7.45 4.10 -3.56
N TRP A 51 8.44 4.99 -3.69
CA TRP A 51 9.75 4.66 -4.27
C TRP A 51 10.58 3.70 -3.42
N ASN A 52 10.29 3.58 -2.12
CA ASN A 52 10.94 2.62 -1.22
C ASN A 52 10.21 1.26 -1.17
N LEU A 53 9.00 1.18 -1.73
CA LEU A 53 8.15 -0.02 -1.70
C LEU A 53 8.25 -0.85 -2.98
N VAL A 54 8.61 -0.22 -4.09
CA VAL A 54 8.73 -0.88 -5.40
C VAL A 54 9.93 -1.82 -5.46
N PRO A 55 9.82 -2.95 -6.19
CA PRO A 55 10.93 -3.85 -6.38
C PRO A 55 12.05 -3.21 -7.19
N THR A 56 13.27 -3.59 -6.84
CA THR A 56 14.49 -3.27 -7.59
C THR A 56 15.04 -4.54 -8.21
N TYR A 57 15.21 -4.53 -9.52
CA TYR A 57 15.70 -5.66 -10.30
C TYR A 57 17.17 -5.46 -10.66
N GLN A 58 17.97 -6.47 -10.41
CA GLN A 58 19.35 -6.52 -10.89
C GLN A 58 19.38 -7.04 -12.32
N PHE A 59 20.18 -6.41 -13.17
CA PHE A 59 20.42 -6.93 -14.51
C PHE A 59 21.35 -8.15 -14.44
N ILE A 60 20.89 -9.31 -14.89
CA ILE A 60 21.73 -10.51 -15.05
C ILE A 60 21.96 -10.71 -16.55
N SER A 61 23.23 -10.62 -16.96
CA SER A 61 23.58 -10.84 -18.36
C SER A 61 23.61 -12.33 -18.71
N SER A 62 23.68 -12.65 -20.01
CA SER A 62 23.61 -14.02 -20.52
C SER A 62 24.74 -14.95 -20.07
N ASN A 63 25.83 -14.39 -19.53
CA ASN A 63 26.95 -15.16 -18.97
C ASN A 63 26.85 -15.32 -17.43
N ASN A 64 25.67 -15.10 -16.86
CA ASN A 64 25.38 -15.17 -15.42
C ASN A 64 26.13 -14.14 -14.56
N THR A 65 26.66 -13.07 -15.15
CA THR A 65 27.22 -11.95 -14.37
C THR A 65 26.12 -10.95 -14.01
N VAL A 66 26.12 -10.53 -12.75
CA VAL A 66 25.28 -9.43 -12.26
C VAL A 66 25.90 -8.12 -12.76
N GLY A 67 25.17 -7.41 -13.62
CA GLY A 67 25.54 -6.09 -14.09
C GLY A 67 25.34 -5.02 -13.00
N GLY A 68 26.11 -3.93 -13.07
CA GLY A 68 26.02 -2.83 -12.11
C GLY A 68 24.78 -1.94 -12.25
N SER A 69 23.98 -2.12 -13.30
CA SER A 69 22.74 -1.38 -13.52
C SER A 69 21.55 -2.07 -12.85
N MET A 70 20.73 -1.29 -12.16
CA MET A 70 19.47 -1.74 -11.56
C MET A 70 18.29 -1.10 -12.28
N PHE A 71 17.22 -1.87 -12.46
CA PHE A 71 15.92 -1.35 -12.91
C PHE A 71 15.02 -1.23 -11.69
N ILE A 72 14.38 -0.08 -11.53
CA ILE A 72 13.45 0.17 -10.43
C ILE A 72 12.07 0.29 -11.06
N GLU A 73 11.10 -0.47 -10.55
CA GLU A 73 9.73 -0.35 -11.01
C GLU A 73 9.20 1.06 -10.67
N THR A 74 8.45 1.66 -11.60
CA THR A 74 7.87 2.99 -11.35
C THR A 74 6.63 2.81 -10.47
N PRO A 75 6.58 3.44 -9.29
CA PRO A 75 5.42 3.35 -8.43
C PRO A 75 4.18 3.98 -9.07
N ASP A 76 3.02 3.52 -8.63
CA ASP A 76 1.71 3.99 -9.02
C ASP A 76 0.77 4.14 -7.81
N ASP A 77 -0.49 4.49 -8.07
CA ASP A 77 -1.52 4.64 -7.05
C ASP A 77 -1.78 3.36 -6.25
N ASN A 78 -1.44 2.18 -6.80
CA ASN A 78 -1.64 0.88 -6.17
C ASN A 78 -0.42 0.42 -5.36
N THR A 79 0.72 1.10 -5.49
CA THR A 79 1.94 0.75 -4.76
C THR A 79 1.77 0.95 -3.25
N ASN A 80 1.03 1.99 -2.84
CA ASN A 80 0.65 2.21 -1.45
C ASN A 80 -0.81 2.70 -1.35
N TRP A 81 -1.72 1.79 -1.01
CA TRP A 81 -3.15 2.06 -0.86
C TRP A 81 -3.49 2.93 0.36
N PHE A 82 -2.55 3.10 1.29
CA PHE A 82 -2.72 3.91 2.48
C PHE A 82 -2.39 5.39 2.26
N THR A 83 -1.99 5.78 1.06
CA THR A 83 -1.74 7.18 0.68
C THR A 83 -3.00 8.05 0.81
N MET A 84 -4.17 7.49 0.48
CA MET A 84 -5.47 8.15 0.63
C MET A 84 -6.39 7.36 1.55
N LEU A 85 -7.17 8.07 2.37
CA LEU A 85 -8.12 7.42 3.27
C LEU A 85 -9.21 6.65 2.50
N SER A 86 -9.61 7.15 1.33
CA SER A 86 -10.64 6.51 0.48
C SER A 86 -10.22 5.14 -0.03
N THR A 87 -8.93 4.94 -0.32
CA THR A 87 -8.37 3.66 -0.79
C THR A 87 -7.97 2.76 0.37
N SER A 88 -7.81 3.29 1.58
CA SER A 88 -7.39 2.51 2.77
C SER A 88 -8.47 1.55 3.31
N ILE A 89 -9.71 1.69 2.86
CA ILE A 89 -10.85 0.84 3.25
C ILE A 89 -10.96 -0.41 2.36
N LEU A 90 -10.37 -0.38 1.16
CA LEU A 90 -10.45 -1.43 0.15
C LEU A 90 -9.48 -2.59 0.40
#